data_AF-A0A3M0ZW41-F1
#
_entry.id   AF-A0A3M0ZW41-F1
#
_cell.length_a   1.000
_cell.length_b   1.000
_cell.length_c   1.000
_cell.angle_alpha   90.00
_cell.angle_beta   90.00
_cell.angle_gamma   90.00
#
_symmetry.space_group_name_H-M   'P 1'
#
loop_
_entity.id
_entity.type
_entity.pdbx_description
1 polymer ?
#
loop_
_entity_poly.entity_id
_entity_poly.type
_entity_poly.pdbx_seq_one_letter_code
_entity_poly.pdbx_strand_id
1 'polypeptide(L)'
;MLWRPRHVRTRLTLWYVAILAGVLLLYAGASSLFLYFNLRNEIDQNLYQDFETVENLIELTPDSTITLREHYHDEEEDLGTEAERMLEVWSTNGSLLYHSGRKRDFSLGPPPTVEEGRTGMNPRSVRLADGTRVRLLTGLYNIEGKWMILRLAHSEERLWNELREFIGVLALGLPLTLLLT
;
A
#
# COMPACT_ATOMS: atom_id res chain seq x y z
N MET A 1 -12.26 -26.89 -33.73
CA MET A 1 -13.52 -27.15 -34.48
C MET A 1 -14.31 -25.84 -34.45
N LEU A 2 -14.23 -25.05 -35.52
CA LEU A 2 -14.82 -23.70 -35.55
C LEU A 2 -16.34 -23.81 -35.73
N TRP A 3 -17.10 -23.50 -34.68
CA TRP A 3 -18.54 -23.24 -34.80
C TRP A 3 -18.74 -22.03 -35.70
N ARG A 4 -19.17 -22.29 -36.94
CA ARG A 4 -19.43 -21.26 -37.95
C ARG A 4 -20.96 -21.04 -37.99
N PRO A 5 -21.51 -20.06 -37.27
CA PRO A 5 -22.96 -19.81 -37.29
C PRO A 5 -23.40 -19.32 -38.67
N ARG A 6 -24.45 -19.95 -39.21
CA ARG A 6 -24.89 -19.87 -40.62
C ARG A 6 -26.08 -18.93 -40.86
N HIS A 7 -26.43 -18.06 -39.90
CA HIS A 7 -27.55 -17.12 -40.04
C HIS A 7 -27.07 -15.67 -39.84
N VAL A 8 -27.47 -14.78 -40.76
CA VAL A 8 -27.15 -13.34 -40.74
C VAL A 8 -27.51 -12.68 -39.40
N ARG A 9 -28.61 -13.13 -38.77
CA ARG A 9 -29.05 -12.66 -37.44
C ARG A 9 -28.07 -13.03 -36.32
N THR A 10 -27.53 -14.25 -36.32
CA THR A 10 -26.56 -14.70 -35.30
C THR A 10 -25.23 -13.96 -35.40
N ARG A 11 -24.84 -13.56 -36.62
CA ARG A 11 -23.64 -12.74 -36.82
C ARG A 11 -23.82 -11.33 -36.25
N LEU A 12 -25.04 -10.79 -36.30
CA LEU A 12 -25.36 -9.46 -35.78
C LEU A 12 -25.36 -9.45 -34.24
N THR A 13 -26.00 -10.44 -33.60
CA THR A 13 -26.02 -10.55 -32.13
C THR A 13 -24.63 -10.84 -31.57
N LEU A 14 -23.85 -11.70 -32.23
CA LEU A 14 -22.49 -12.01 -31.77
C LEU A 14 -21.56 -10.79 -31.88
N TRP A 15 -21.73 -9.95 -32.90
CA TRP A 15 -21.03 -8.66 -32.99
C TRP A 15 -21.50 -7.69 -31.91
N TYR A 16 -22.79 -7.64 -31.61
CA TYR A 16 -23.33 -6.78 -30.56
C TYR A 16 -22.81 -7.16 -29.18
N VAL A 17 -22.86 -8.46 -28.85
CA VAL A 17 -22.28 -9.04 -27.62
C VAL A 17 -20.77 -8.76 -27.55
N ALA A 18 -20.04 -8.90 -28.66
CA ALA A 18 -18.61 -8.62 -28.69
C ALA A 18 -18.29 -7.13 -28.44
N ILE A 19 -19.06 -6.21 -29.06
CA ILE A 19 -18.91 -4.76 -28.83
C ILE A 19 -19.26 -4.43 -27.39
N LEU A 20 -20.38 -4.94 -26.87
CA LEU A 20 -20.82 -4.72 -25.50
C LEU A 20 -19.79 -5.23 -24.49
N ALA A 21 -19.27 -6.45 -24.69
CA ALA A 21 -18.20 -7.00 -23.88
C ALA A 21 -16.93 -6.13 -23.94
N GLY A 22 -16.57 -5.61 -25.12
CA GLY A 22 -15.44 -4.69 -25.29
C GLY A 22 -15.62 -3.39 -24.52
N VAL A 23 -16.79 -2.77 -24.60
CA VAL A 23 -17.11 -1.54 -23.85
C VAL A 23 -17.08 -1.79 -22.35
N LEU A 24 -17.62 -2.92 -21.91
CA LEU A 24 -17.63 -3.30 -20.50
C LEU A 24 -16.23 -3.59 -19.95
N LEU A 25 -15.37 -4.27 -20.73
CA LEU A 25 -13.97 -4.48 -20.35
C LEU A 25 -13.19 -3.16 -20.28
N LEU A 26 -13.46 -2.23 -21.21
CA LEU A 26 -12.84 -0.91 -21.20
C LEU A 26 -13.26 -0.13 -19.96
N TYR A 27 -14.55 -0.14 -19.62
CA TYR A 27 -15.07 0.48 -18.40
C TYR A 27 -14.45 -0.14 -17.13
N ALA A 28 -14.47 -1.48 -17.03
CA ALA A 28 -13.87 -2.21 -15.92
C ALA A 28 -12.38 -1.86 -15.74
N GLY A 29 -11.62 -1.83 -16.84
CA GLY A 29 -10.20 -1.46 -16.84
C GLY A 29 -9.99 -0.02 -16.37
N ALA A 30 -10.77 0.92 -16.88
CA ALA A 30 -10.68 2.33 -16.49
C ALA A 30 -11.03 2.54 -15.01
N SER A 31 -12.12 1.94 -14.52
CA SER A 31 -12.52 2.00 -13.12
C SER A 31 -11.48 1.36 -12.20
N SER A 32 -10.92 0.21 -12.59
CA SER A 32 -9.87 -0.48 -11.83
C SER A 32 -8.59 0.34 -11.75
N LEU A 33 -8.18 0.99 -12.85
CA LEU A 33 -7.06 1.93 -12.86
C LEU A 33 -7.33 3.13 -11.95
N PHE A 34 -8.52 3.71 -12.05
CA PHE A 34 -8.90 4.85 -11.22
C PHE A 34 -8.87 4.49 -9.73
N LEU A 35 -9.43 3.34 -9.35
CA LEU A 35 -9.39 2.82 -7.99
C LEU A 35 -7.94 2.62 -7.52
N TYR A 36 -7.10 2.00 -8.34
CA TYR A 36 -5.68 1.80 -8.03
C TYR A 36 -4.95 3.13 -7.77
N PHE A 37 -5.16 4.14 -8.60
CA PHE A 37 -4.55 5.46 -8.39
C PHE A 37 -5.08 6.15 -7.13
N ASN A 38 -6.37 6.02 -6.85
CA ASN A 38 -6.99 6.63 -5.69
C ASN A 38 -6.42 6.05 -4.39
N LEU A 39 -6.47 4.73 -4.21
CA LEU A 39 -5.93 4.06 -3.02
C LEU A 39 -4.41 4.29 -2.87
N ARG A 40 -3.68 4.33 -3.99
CA ARG A 40 -2.24 4.59 -3.94
C ARG A 40 -1.93 6.01 -3.47
N ASN A 41 -2.69 7.00 -3.93
CA ASN A 41 -2.55 8.38 -3.47
C ASN A 41 -2.93 8.52 -2.00
N GLU A 42 -3.95 7.81 -1.53
CA GLU A 42 -4.34 7.78 -0.12
C GLU A 42 -3.22 7.22 0.76
N ILE A 43 -2.61 6.09 0.38
CA ILE A 43 -1.45 5.53 1.09
C ILE A 43 -0.28 6.53 1.10
N ASP A 44 0.01 7.17 -0.03
CA ASP A 44 1.11 8.13 -0.13
C ASP A 44 0.85 9.38 0.73
N GLN A 45 -0.38 9.90 0.78
CA GLN A 45 -0.75 11.04 1.64
C GLN A 45 -0.70 10.68 3.12
N ASN A 46 -1.22 9.51 3.50
CA ASN A 46 -1.17 9.02 4.88
C ASN A 46 0.28 8.84 5.32
N LEU A 47 1.17 8.32 4.47
CA LEU A 47 2.60 8.20 4.76
C LEU A 47 3.26 9.54 5.04
N TYR A 48 2.91 10.59 4.29
CA TYR A 48 3.44 11.94 4.56
C TYR A 48 2.90 12.52 5.86
N GLN A 49 1.60 12.40 6.10
CA GLN A 49 0.96 12.93 7.30
C GLN A 49 1.42 12.19 8.57
N ASP A 50 1.51 10.85 8.50
CA ASP A 50 2.04 10.03 9.60
C ASP A 50 3.51 10.35 9.85
N PHE A 51 4.30 10.59 8.80
CA PHE A 51 5.70 10.99 8.94
C PHE A 51 5.84 12.35 9.64
N GLU A 52 5.05 13.36 9.25
CA GLU A 52 5.02 14.69 9.91
C GLU A 52 4.51 14.60 11.37
N THR A 53 3.58 13.69 11.64
CA THR A 53 3.04 13.47 12.98
C THR A 53 4.08 12.82 13.89
N VAL A 54 4.77 11.78 13.40
CA VAL A 54 5.84 11.09 14.13
C VAL A 54 7.03 12.03 14.38
N GLU A 55 7.37 12.90 13.42
CA GLU A 55 8.39 13.94 13.60
C GLU A 55 8.10 14.83 14.82
N ASN A 56 6.84 15.24 14.99
CA ASN A 56 6.42 16.10 16.10
C ASN A 56 6.25 15.36 17.44
N LEU A 57 6.23 14.03 17.44
CA LEU A 57 5.98 13.20 18.63
C LEU A 57 7.23 12.54 19.22
N ILE A 58 8.37 12.57 18.51
CA ILE A 58 9.62 12.05 19.05
C ILE A 58 10.26 13.09 19.97
N GLU A 59 9.89 13.04 21.25
CA GLU A 59 10.64 13.68 22.33
C GLU A 59 11.69 12.69 22.87
N LEU A 60 12.96 13.11 22.87
CA LEU A 60 14.05 12.33 23.44
C LEU A 60 13.98 12.40 24.97
N THR A 61 13.70 11.26 25.61
CA THR A 61 13.87 11.14 27.06
C THR A 61 15.39 11.17 27.35
N PRO A 62 15.85 11.90 28.38
CA PRO A 62 17.28 12.08 28.71
C PRO A 62 18.06 10.79 28.99
N ASP A 63 17.38 9.64 29.09
CA ASP A 63 17.95 8.31 29.34
C ASP A 63 18.27 7.52 28.06
N SER A 64 18.35 8.20 26.90
CA SER A 64 18.66 7.59 25.58
C SER A 64 17.69 6.49 25.11
N THR A 65 16.53 6.41 25.75
CA THR A 65 15.42 5.55 25.35
C THR A 65 14.42 6.41 24.58
N ILE A 66 14.14 6.03 23.33
CA ILE A 66 13.10 6.69 22.53
C ILE A 66 11.76 6.23 23.09
N THR A 67 11.08 7.11 23.83
CA THR A 67 9.72 6.89 24.29
C THR A 67 8.80 7.64 23.35
N LEU A 68 8.20 6.94 22.38
CA LEU A 68 7.08 7.48 21.62
C LEU A 68 5.97 7.78 22.62
N ARG A 69 5.50 9.03 22.67
CA ARG A 69 4.47 9.44 23.65
C ARG A 69 3.23 8.57 23.45
N GLU A 70 2.72 7.99 24.53
CA GLU A 70 1.63 6.99 24.60
C GLU A 70 0.39 7.32 23.75
N HIS A 71 0.19 8.59 23.36
CA HIS A 71 -0.89 9.01 22.48
C HIS A 71 -0.86 8.44 21.06
N TYR A 72 0.29 7.99 20.56
CA TYR A 72 0.32 7.26 19.28
C TYR A 72 -0.21 5.83 19.45
N HIS A 73 -0.05 5.25 20.64
CA HIS A 73 -0.51 3.90 20.97
C HIS A 73 -2.04 3.84 21.17
N ASP A 74 -2.66 4.90 21.68
CA ASP A 74 -4.11 4.96 21.92
C ASP A 74 -4.91 5.19 20.61
N GLU A 75 -4.36 5.90 19.62
CA GLU A 75 -4.98 6.04 18.29
C GLU A 75 -4.76 4.80 17.39
N GLU A 76 -3.77 3.96 17.73
CA GLU A 76 -3.50 2.67 17.06
C GLU A 76 -4.53 1.58 17.43
N GLU A 77 -5.18 1.67 18.60
CA GLU A 77 -6.12 0.65 19.10
C GLU A 77 -7.54 0.78 18.50
N ASP A 78 -7.94 1.99 18.06
CA ASP A 78 -9.30 2.27 17.55
C ASP A 78 -9.40 2.24 16.00
N LEU A 79 -8.26 2.16 15.30
CA LEU A 79 -8.20 2.11 13.83
C LEU A 79 -7.84 0.73 13.26
N GLY A 80 -8.34 -0.36 13.85
CA GLY A 80 -8.54 -1.66 13.16
C GLY A 80 -7.35 -2.38 12.50
N THR A 81 -6.15 -1.79 12.42
CA THR A 81 -5.05 -2.37 11.66
C THR A 81 -3.66 -1.93 12.14
N GLU A 82 -3.30 -2.31 13.37
CA GLU A 82 -1.89 -2.32 13.85
C GLU A 82 -0.93 -3.12 12.93
N ALA A 83 -1.47 -3.96 12.04
CA ALA A 83 -0.70 -4.72 11.06
C ALA A 83 -0.40 -3.93 9.76
N GLU A 84 -1.07 -2.80 9.53
CA GLU A 84 -0.89 -2.00 8.31
C GLU A 84 0.25 -1.00 8.43
N ARG A 85 0.57 -0.51 9.64
CA ARG A 85 1.58 0.53 9.88
C ARG A 85 2.78 -0.03 10.62
N MET A 86 3.99 0.21 10.10
CA MET A 86 5.21 -0.35 10.64
C MET A 86 6.30 0.71 10.69
N LEU A 87 6.79 1.01 11.89
CA LEU A 87 7.84 2.00 12.10
C LEU A 87 9.12 1.30 12.53
N GLU A 88 10.25 1.63 11.92
CA GLU A 88 11.58 1.30 12.41
C GLU A 88 12.40 2.58 12.58
N VAL A 89 13.05 2.72 13.74
CA VAL A 89 13.98 3.81 14.00
C VAL A 89 15.39 3.24 14.11
N TRP A 90 16.29 3.75 13.27
CA TRP A 90 17.67 3.31 13.18
C TRP A 90 18.62 4.43 13.59
N SER A 91 19.70 4.07 14.28
CA SER A 91 20.86 4.94 14.47
C SER A 91 21.65 5.03 13.15
N THR A 92 22.38 6.13 12.93
CA THR A 92 23.33 6.27 11.81
C THR A 92 24.44 5.22 11.81
N ASN A 93 24.70 4.58 12.95
CA ASN A 93 25.62 3.45 13.07
C ASN A 93 25.00 2.11 12.63
N GLY A 94 23.75 2.10 12.16
CA GLY A 94 23.05 0.89 11.71
C GLY A 94 22.49 0.03 12.85
N SER A 95 22.42 0.56 14.07
CA SER A 95 21.76 -0.11 15.20
C SER A 95 20.27 0.22 15.22
N LEU A 96 19.40 -0.78 15.29
CA LEU A 96 17.96 -0.60 15.45
C LEU A 96 17.68 -0.09 16.87
N LEU A 97 17.08 1.09 16.96
CA LEU A 97 16.74 1.75 18.23
C LEU A 97 15.31 1.46 18.66
N TYR A 98 14.38 1.37 17.71
CA TYR A 98 12.97 1.11 17.97
C TYR A 98 12.32 0.41 16.78
N HIS A 99 11.32 -0.43 17.04
CA HIS A 99 10.44 -0.97 16.02
C HIS A 99 9.00 -1.07 16.54
N SER A 100 8.00 -0.59 15.78
CA SER A 100 6.58 -0.89 16.00
C SER A 100 6.14 -1.94 14.99
N GLY A 101 5.63 -3.06 15.51
CA GLY A 101 5.19 -4.18 14.69
C GLY A 101 4.93 -5.43 15.53
N ARG A 102 3.79 -6.08 15.30
CA ARG A 102 3.32 -7.24 16.08
C ARG A 102 4.22 -8.48 15.96
N LYS A 103 5.14 -8.51 15.00
CA LYS A 103 6.07 -9.63 14.75
C LYS A 103 7.51 -9.13 14.85
N ARG A 104 8.21 -9.59 15.88
CA ARG A 104 9.64 -9.29 16.15
C ARG A 104 10.61 -9.73 15.05
N ASP A 105 10.11 -10.48 14.06
CA ASP A 105 10.88 -11.05 12.94
C ASP A 105 10.58 -10.34 11.59
N PHE A 106 9.76 -9.29 11.62
CA PHE A 106 9.45 -8.50 10.43
C PHE A 106 10.51 -7.40 10.29
N SER A 107 11.49 -7.65 9.42
CA SER A 107 12.52 -6.67 9.07
C SER A 107 12.16 -6.01 7.76
N LEU A 108 12.11 -4.68 7.70
CA LEU A 108 11.87 -3.91 6.46
C LEU A 108 13.03 -4.03 5.44
N GLY A 109 13.97 -4.96 5.66
CA GLY A 109 15.12 -5.24 4.83
C GLY A 109 16.43 -4.92 5.55
N PRO A 110 17.55 -4.83 4.81
CA PRO A 110 18.85 -4.51 5.42
C PRO A 110 18.81 -3.14 6.11
N PRO A 111 19.73 -2.89 7.07
CA PRO A 111 19.87 -1.60 7.73
C PRO A 111 19.96 -0.48 6.70
N PRO A 112 19.20 0.62 6.86
CA PRO A 112 19.22 1.70 5.90
C PRO A 112 20.58 2.41 5.91
N THR A 113 21.04 2.83 4.73
CA THR A 113 22.25 3.66 4.62
C THR A 113 21.89 5.13 4.84
N VAL A 114 22.83 5.95 5.32
CA VAL A 114 22.63 7.40 5.48
C VAL A 114 22.18 8.08 4.17
N GLU A 115 22.67 7.62 3.03
CA GLU A 115 22.26 8.08 1.70
C GLU A 115 20.79 7.74 1.38
N GLU A 116 20.29 6.59 1.84
CA GLU A 116 18.87 6.24 1.73
C GLU A 116 18.01 7.14 2.61
N GLY A 117 18.48 7.53 3.79
CA GLY A 117 17.79 8.52 4.63
C GLY A 117 17.78 9.93 4.00
N ARG A 118 18.83 10.33 3.29
CA ARG A 118 18.89 11.63 2.60
C ARG A 118 18.04 11.69 1.34
N THR A 119 17.91 10.57 0.63
CA THR A 119 17.23 10.49 -0.68
C THR A 119 15.80 9.93 -0.54
N GLY A 120 15.47 9.30 0.59
CA GLY A 120 14.29 8.46 0.78
C GLY A 120 13.00 9.17 1.14
N MET A 121 12.93 10.50 0.98
CA MET A 121 11.69 11.29 1.11
C MET A 121 10.63 10.93 0.06
N ASN A 122 10.89 9.92 -0.78
CA ASN A 122 10.00 9.39 -1.80
C ASN A 122 9.48 7.99 -1.40
N PRO A 123 8.15 7.79 -1.31
CA PRO A 123 7.55 6.49 -1.04
C PRO A 123 7.94 5.45 -2.12
N ARG A 124 8.57 4.35 -1.70
CA ARG A 124 9.00 3.24 -2.57
C ARG A 124 8.28 1.95 -2.18
N SER A 125 7.79 1.21 -3.18
CA SER A 125 7.19 -0.10 -2.93
C SER A 125 8.29 -1.16 -2.79
N VAL A 126 8.32 -1.85 -1.65
CA VAL A 126 9.28 -2.90 -1.31
C VAL A 126 8.52 -4.19 -1.03
N ARG A 127 9.12 -5.32 -1.41
CA ARG A 127 8.64 -6.64 -0.96
C ARG A 127 9.48 -7.11 0.20
N LEU A 128 8.81 -7.57 1.23
CA LEU A 128 9.41 -8.18 2.39
C LEU A 128 9.80 -9.63 2.15
N ALA A 129 10.56 -10.18 3.10
CA ALA A 129 11.02 -11.55 3.08
C ALA A 129 9.87 -12.57 3.08
N ASP A 130 8.72 -12.22 3.66
CA ASP A 130 7.49 -13.02 3.64
C ASP A 130 6.67 -12.88 2.35
N GLY A 131 7.08 -11.98 1.44
CA GLY A 131 6.40 -11.70 0.18
C GLY A 131 5.36 -10.59 0.26
N THR A 132 5.08 -10.04 1.45
CA THR A 132 4.17 -8.91 1.63
C THR A 132 4.72 -7.67 0.93
N ARG A 133 3.84 -6.96 0.23
CA ARG A 133 4.18 -5.69 -0.44
C ARG A 133 3.87 -4.55 0.52
N VAL A 134 4.85 -3.70 0.75
CA VAL A 134 4.71 -2.49 1.55
C VAL A 134 5.19 -1.28 0.80
N ARG A 135 4.58 -0.14 1.10
CA ARG A 135 5.01 1.18 0.67
C ARG A 135 5.89 1.76 1.79
N LEU A 136 7.19 1.92 1.53
CA LEU A 136 8.19 2.36 2.48
C LEU A 136 8.61 3.81 2.20
N LEU A 137 8.66 4.63 3.25
CA LEU A 137 9.28 5.95 3.28
C LEU A 137 10.52 5.88 4.19
N THR A 138 11.62 6.56 3.84
CA THR A 138 12.84 6.56 4.65
C THR A 138 13.41 7.97 4.75
N GLY A 139 13.46 8.52 5.96
CA GLY A 139 13.94 9.88 6.20
C GLY A 139 15.13 9.92 7.16
N LEU A 140 16.08 10.82 6.91
CA LEU A 140 17.13 11.17 7.86
C LEU A 140 16.68 12.38 8.68
N TYR A 141 16.72 12.25 9.99
CA TYR A 141 16.28 13.30 10.90
C TYR A 141 17.33 13.59 11.97
N ASN A 142 17.33 14.81 12.50
CA ASN A 142 18.19 15.19 13.62
C ASN A 142 17.32 15.43 14.86
N ILE A 143 17.45 14.56 15.86
CA ILE A 143 16.71 14.66 17.12
C ILE A 143 17.73 15.00 18.21
N GLU A 144 17.58 16.16 18.85
CA GLU A 144 18.50 16.72 19.85
C GLU A 144 20.00 16.63 19.48
N GLY A 145 20.35 16.93 18.23
CA GLY A 145 21.75 16.91 17.76
C GLY A 145 22.25 15.54 17.29
N LYS A 146 21.45 14.47 17.44
CA LYS A 146 21.79 13.13 16.95
C LYS A 146 21.03 12.83 15.66
N TRP A 147 21.77 12.48 14.61
CA TRP A 147 21.18 12.01 13.37
C TRP A 147 20.63 10.58 13.54
N MET A 148 19.39 10.37 13.12
CA MET A 148 18.66 9.10 13.14
C MET A 148 17.97 8.88 11.79
N ILE A 149 17.77 7.61 11.41
CA ILE A 149 17.05 7.24 10.20
C ILE A 149 15.71 6.66 10.61
N LEU A 150 14.62 7.30 10.19
CA LEU A 150 13.26 6.80 10.33
C LEU A 150 12.87 6.03 9.08
N ARG A 151 12.27 4.85 9.27
CA ARG A 151 11.64 4.06 8.21
C ARG A 151 10.20 3.82 8.60
N LEU A 152 9.27 4.28 7.77
CA LEU A 152 7.84 4.04 7.94
C LEU A 152 7.35 3.21 6.75
N ALA A 153 6.65 2.12 7.02
CA ALA A 153 6.08 1.27 6.00
C ALA A 153 4.57 1.08 6.21
N HIS A 154 3.84 1.11 5.10
CA HIS A 154 2.42 0.81 5.07
C HIS A 154 2.15 -0.44 4.21
N SER A 155 1.29 -1.36 4.66
CA SER A 155 0.91 -2.54 3.89
C SER A 155 0.11 -2.16 2.64
N GLU A 156 0.50 -2.69 1.48
CA GLU A 156 -0.30 -2.60 0.25
C GLU A 156 -1.33 -3.73 0.14
N GLU A 157 -1.38 -4.67 1.09
CA GLU A 157 -2.26 -5.85 0.99
C GLU A 157 -3.73 -5.47 0.88
N ARG A 158 -4.17 -4.47 1.66
CA ARG A 158 -5.53 -3.93 1.59
C ARG A 158 -5.87 -3.42 0.19
N LEU A 159 -4.96 -2.66 -0.44
CA LEU A 159 -5.11 -2.18 -1.82
C LEU A 159 -5.28 -3.33 -2.80
N TRP A 160 -4.47 -4.39 -2.68
CA TRP A 160 -4.57 -5.55 -3.55
C TRP A 160 -5.84 -6.38 -3.30
N ASN A 161 -6.30 -6.45 -2.05
CA ASN A 161 -7.53 -7.16 -1.68
C ASN A 161 -8.76 -6.44 -2.23
N GLU A 162 -8.89 -5.14 -2.00
CA GLU A 162 -10.01 -4.33 -2.51
C GLU A 162 -10.06 -4.36 -4.05
N LEU A 163 -8.90 -4.30 -4.72
CA LEU A 163 -8.82 -4.40 -6.17
C LEU A 163 -9.29 -5.78 -6.69
N ARG A 164 -8.88 -6.86 -6.02
CA ARG A 164 -9.29 -8.23 -6.38
C ARG A 164 -10.77 -8.46 -6.16
N GLU A 165 -11.33 -7.95 -5.07
CA GLU A 165 -12.75 -8.03 -4.78
C GLU A 165 -13.57 -7.30 -5.86
N PHE A 166 -13.19 -6.06 -6.18
CA PHE A 166 -13.83 -5.29 -7.25
C PHE A 166 -13.76 -6.00 -8.61
N ILE A 167 -12.59 -6.50 -8.99
CA ILE A 167 -12.41 -7.27 -10.23
C ILE A 167 -13.23 -8.57 -10.20
N GLY A 168 -13.31 -9.23 -9.04
CA GLY A 168 -14.11 -10.45 -8.87
C GLY A 168 -15.60 -10.21 -9.09
N VAL A 169 -16.13 -9.12 -8.52
CA VAL A 169 -17.52 -8.70 -8.75
C VAL A 169 -17.78 -8.40 -10.22
N LEU A 170 -16.86 -7.69 -10.89
CA LEU A 170 -16.97 -7.43 -12.33
C LEU A 170 -16.91 -8.73 -13.15
N ALA A 171 -15.97 -9.63 -12.85
CA ALA A 171 -15.81 -10.89 -13.56
C ALA A 171 -17.06 -11.79 -13.48
N LEU A 172 -17.84 -11.68 -12.40
CA LEU A 172 -19.12 -12.37 -12.24
C LEU A 172 -20.29 -11.61 -12.86
N GLY A 173 -20.34 -10.28 -12.70
CA GLY A 173 -21.42 -9.44 -13.23
C GLY A 173 -21.43 -9.37 -14.76
N LEU A 174 -20.26 -9.25 -15.39
CA LEU A 174 -20.13 -9.14 -16.84
C LEU A 174 -20.75 -10.32 -17.61
N PRO A 175 -20.42 -11.60 -17.35
CA PRO A 175 -21.05 -12.71 -18.06
C PRO A 175 -22.56 -12.79 -17.82
N LEU A 176 -23.05 -12.44 -16.62
CA LEU A 176 -24.48 -12.41 -16.34
C LEU A 176 -25.22 -11.37 -17.19
N THR A 177 -24.65 -10.17 -17.35
CA THR A 177 -25.24 -9.13 -18.21
C THR A 177 -25.26 -9.54 -19.68
N LEU A 178 -24.20 -10.21 -20.15
CA LEU A 178 -24.13 -10.72 -21.51
C LEU A 178 -25.08 -11.90 -21.77
N LEU A 179 -25.39 -12.71 -20.76
CA LEU A 179 -26.36 -13.80 -20.87
C LEU A 179 -27.82 -13.29 -20.89
N LEU A 180 -28.07 -12.11 -20.33
CA LEU A 180 -29.40 -11.50 -20.26
C LEU A 180 -29.76 -10.69 -21.52
N THR A 181 -28.79 -10.37 -22.37
CA THR A 181 -28.94 -9.55 -23.58
C THR A 181 -29.06 -10.38 -24.86
#